data_AF-A0A2V4C659-F1
#
_entry.id   AF-A0A2V4C659-F1
#
_cell.length_a   1.000
_cell.length_b   1.000
_cell.length_c   1.000
_cell.angle_alpha   90.00
_cell.angle_beta   90.00
_cell.angle_gamma   90.00
#
_symmetry.space_group_name_H-M   'P 1'
#
loop_
_entity.id
_entity.type
_entity.pdbx_description
1 polymer ?
#
loop_
_entity_poly.entity_id
_entity_poly.type
_entity_poly.pdbx_seq_one_letter_code
_entity_poly.pdbx_strand_id
1 'polypeptide(L)'
;MNTHADIRQDNKSQSAANAISKKQGNGVSTFQLVDNRPKQIAQLPKKDLITPTPSVFQLQKLEAGKLNVVGEHHTESNNRRSQEKDIAAREVGGGYWTEDKFRIRETKSSKENAVKDTAQDQRILGDALYLRIAESIQYVDDAKNEFEQGWTQWTSQKLSGEQLIDLKAELQTLLVTCKTHTLEANRLAEAYMHNEEFKTLPKFVTAQIIQIHKLLPETEKLFLILVETWKKHSLQQLIFDRFLNSFHVFGSNIDVLNMYAAKIGGASRTDTSKLRSYEMDNAASFAHDRIGVWKIGFDHVEHIEEEMQQSDTKNYVLINRDEFNHEYKELPILVEDHMVKQEE
;
A
#
# COMPACT_ATOMS: atom_id res chain seq x y z
N MET A 1 -18.29 51.85 -36.76
CA MET A 1 -19.03 51.38 -35.58
C MET A 1 -18.65 49.94 -35.37
N ASN A 2 -17.65 49.68 -34.52
CA ASN A 2 -17.16 48.35 -34.20
C ASN A 2 -17.53 48.05 -32.74
N THR A 3 -18.34 47.03 -32.52
CA THR A 3 -18.76 46.55 -31.20
C THR A 3 -17.89 45.36 -30.80
N HIS A 4 -16.93 45.60 -29.92
CA HIS A 4 -16.23 44.57 -29.17
C HIS A 4 -17.07 44.21 -27.93
N ALA A 5 -17.40 42.93 -27.77
CA ALA A 5 -17.95 42.38 -26.54
C ALA A 5 -16.83 41.69 -25.76
N ASP A 6 -16.55 42.19 -24.56
CA ASP A 6 -15.61 41.62 -23.58
C ASP A 6 -16.43 40.69 -22.67
N ILE A 7 -16.13 39.38 -22.70
CA ILE A 7 -16.77 38.38 -21.84
C ILE A 7 -15.74 37.94 -20.80
N ARG A 8 -15.85 38.52 -19.60
CA ARG A 8 -15.16 38.01 -18.40
C ARG A 8 -16.06 36.96 -17.73
N GLN A 9 -15.62 35.71 -17.76
CA GLN A 9 -16.16 34.66 -16.90
C GLN A 9 -15.23 34.47 -15.70
N ASP A 10 -15.66 34.95 -14.54
CA ASP A 10 -15.08 34.60 -13.24
C ASP A 10 -15.55 33.19 -12.86
N ASN A 11 -14.67 32.20 -13.01
CA ASN A 11 -14.92 30.86 -12.48
C ASN A 11 -14.57 30.83 -10.98
N LYS A 12 -15.60 30.99 -10.14
CA LYS A 12 -15.57 30.56 -8.73
C LYS A 12 -15.71 29.03 -8.68
N SER A 13 -14.60 28.31 -8.66
CA SER A 13 -14.58 26.90 -8.26
C SER A 13 -14.49 26.80 -6.73
N GLN A 14 -15.62 26.61 -6.06
CA GLN A 14 -15.64 26.10 -4.70
C GLN A 14 -15.23 24.62 -4.74
N SER A 15 -14.05 24.31 -4.21
CA SER A 15 -13.65 22.94 -3.92
C SER A 15 -14.32 22.51 -2.62
N ALA A 16 -15.22 21.52 -2.71
CA ALA A 16 -15.74 20.79 -1.57
C ALA A 16 -14.71 19.71 -1.18
N ALA A 17 -13.75 20.11 -0.33
CA ALA A 17 -12.93 19.17 0.42
C ALA A 17 -12.66 19.76 1.82
N ASN A 18 -12.99 18.99 2.84
CA ASN A 18 -12.63 19.15 4.25
C ASN A 18 -13.32 20.28 5.04
N ALA A 19 -14.54 20.00 5.54
CA ALA A 19 -15.08 20.67 6.72
C ALA A 19 -14.90 19.78 7.96
N ILE A 20 -13.65 19.61 8.40
CA ILE A 20 -13.35 19.22 9.79
C ILE A 20 -13.21 20.53 10.57
N SER A 21 -14.15 20.81 11.48
CA SER A 21 -14.20 22.04 12.27
C SER A 21 -12.95 22.20 13.15
N LYS A 22 -12.01 23.06 12.74
CA LYS A 22 -10.96 23.61 13.61
C LYS A 22 -11.55 24.72 14.48
N LYS A 23 -11.76 24.42 15.75
CA LYS A 23 -12.06 25.38 16.81
C LYS A 23 -10.78 26.18 17.11
N GLN A 24 -10.75 27.46 16.74
CA GLN A 24 -9.66 28.39 17.06
C GLN A 24 -9.65 28.70 18.55
N GLY A 25 -8.55 28.38 19.24
CA GLY A 25 -8.22 28.91 20.56
C GLY A 25 -6.99 29.80 20.44
N ASN A 26 -7.16 31.09 20.71
CA ASN A 26 -6.06 32.04 20.90
C ASN A 26 -5.36 31.74 22.23
N GLY A 27 -4.10 31.33 22.17
CA GLY A 27 -3.26 31.14 23.35
C GLY A 27 -1.78 31.29 23.00
N VAL A 28 -1.19 32.41 23.40
CA VAL A 28 0.25 32.67 23.42
C VAL A 28 0.92 31.57 24.25
N SER A 29 1.85 30.81 23.66
CA SER A 29 2.62 29.79 24.38
C SER A 29 4.10 30.16 24.45
N THR A 30 4.50 30.63 25.63
CA THR A 30 5.88 30.71 26.14
C THR A 30 6.30 29.30 26.56
N PHE A 31 7.07 28.59 25.74
CA PHE A 31 7.66 27.32 26.13
C PHE A 31 9.00 27.54 26.83
N GLN A 32 9.01 27.40 28.16
CA GLN A 32 10.19 27.07 28.95
C GLN A 32 10.25 25.54 29.09
N LEU A 33 11.39 24.95 28.74
CA LEU A 33 11.68 23.54 28.97
C LEU A 33 11.99 23.33 30.46
N VAL A 34 11.14 22.57 31.15
CA VAL A 34 11.41 22.06 32.50
C VAL A 34 11.62 20.54 32.41
N ASP A 35 12.77 20.08 32.89
CA ASP A 35 13.17 18.67 32.96
C ASP A 35 12.37 17.95 34.07
N ASN A 36 11.37 17.15 33.67
CA ASN A 36 10.50 16.36 34.54
C ASN A 36 10.79 14.86 34.43
N ARG A 37 12.06 14.43 34.56
CA ARG A 37 12.38 13.00 34.70
C ARG A 37 11.88 12.44 36.04
N PRO A 38 10.96 11.45 36.06
CA PRO A 38 10.61 10.78 37.31
C PRO A 38 11.73 9.83 37.72
N LYS A 39 12.25 10.01 38.93
CA LYS A 39 12.99 8.96 39.64
C LYS A 39 11.97 8.02 40.30
N GLN A 40 12.33 6.73 40.32
CA GLN A 40 11.75 5.59 41.04
C GLN A 40 10.82 4.69 40.23
N ILE A 41 11.38 3.53 39.89
CA ILE A 41 10.69 2.31 39.47
C ILE A 41 10.00 1.75 40.71
N ALA A 42 8.69 1.96 40.82
CA ALA A 42 7.82 1.20 41.71
C ALA A 42 7.26 0.00 40.93
N GLN A 43 7.32 -1.17 41.54
CA GLN A 43 6.85 -2.44 40.97
C GLN A 43 5.34 -2.36 40.67
N LEU A 44 4.95 -2.61 39.41
CA LEU A 44 3.55 -2.73 39.02
C LEU A 44 2.90 -3.95 39.69
N PRO A 45 1.66 -3.83 40.21
CA PRO A 45 0.88 -4.99 40.62
C PRO A 45 0.51 -5.81 39.38
N LYS A 46 0.62 -7.14 39.50
CA LYS A 46 0.18 -8.12 38.50
C LYS A 46 -1.25 -7.80 38.08
N LYS A 47 -1.43 -7.40 36.82
CA LYS A 47 -2.74 -7.38 36.16
C LYS A 47 -3.19 -8.84 36.01
N ASP A 48 -4.35 -9.15 36.57
CA ASP A 48 -5.03 -10.40 36.33
C ASP A 48 -5.27 -10.57 34.82
N LEU A 49 -4.91 -11.75 34.31
CA LEU A 49 -5.20 -12.16 32.95
C LEU A 49 -6.71 -12.18 32.77
N ILE A 50 -7.25 -11.18 32.09
CA ILE A 50 -8.53 -11.29 31.41
C ILE A 50 -8.27 -12.21 30.23
N THR A 51 -8.55 -13.51 30.38
CA THR A 51 -8.69 -14.41 29.24
C THR A 51 -9.83 -13.86 28.38
N PRO A 52 -9.57 -13.38 27.15
CA PRO A 52 -10.65 -13.09 26.23
C PRO A 52 -11.44 -14.40 26.05
N THR A 53 -12.73 -14.37 26.38
CA THR A 53 -13.65 -15.43 25.98
C THR A 53 -13.46 -15.63 24.48
N PRO A 54 -13.13 -16.84 23.99
CA PRO A 54 -13.01 -17.08 22.57
C PRO A 54 -14.40 -16.83 21.99
N SER A 55 -14.54 -15.68 21.33
CA SER A 55 -15.57 -15.46 20.33
C SER A 55 -15.50 -16.68 19.43
N VAL A 56 -16.57 -17.49 19.42
CA VAL A 56 -16.71 -18.56 18.45
C VAL A 56 -16.93 -17.85 17.12
N PHE A 57 -15.82 -17.47 16.46
CA PHE A 57 -15.85 -16.93 15.12
C PHE A 57 -16.42 -18.04 14.24
N GLN A 58 -17.65 -17.84 13.79
CA GLN A 58 -18.25 -18.69 12.78
C GLN A 58 -17.50 -18.41 11.48
N LEU A 59 -16.59 -19.30 11.14
CA LEU A 59 -15.74 -19.18 9.96
C LEU A 59 -16.61 -19.09 8.70
N GLN A 60 -16.33 -18.10 7.85
CA GLN A 60 -17.16 -17.78 6.70
C GLN A 60 -16.75 -18.64 5.48
N LYS A 61 -17.71 -19.40 4.94
CA LYS A 61 -17.51 -20.19 3.71
C LYS A 61 -17.62 -19.30 2.47
N LEU A 62 -17.05 -19.76 1.37
CA LEU A 62 -17.34 -19.16 0.06
C LEU A 62 -18.84 -19.30 -0.25
N GLU A 63 -19.44 -18.25 -0.81
CA GLU A 63 -20.84 -18.26 -1.22
C GLU A 63 -20.96 -18.38 -2.74
N ALA A 64 -21.68 -19.43 -3.18
CA ALA A 64 -21.96 -19.65 -4.59
C ALA A 64 -22.81 -18.52 -5.19
N GLY A 65 -22.49 -18.12 -6.43
CA GLY A 65 -23.24 -17.09 -7.15
C GLY A 65 -22.98 -15.65 -6.69
N LYS A 66 -21.96 -15.41 -5.85
CA LYS A 66 -21.54 -14.06 -5.43
C LYS A 66 -20.07 -13.80 -5.70
N LEU A 67 -19.69 -12.52 -5.57
CA LEU A 67 -18.29 -12.12 -5.46
C LEU A 67 -17.80 -12.42 -4.04
N ASN A 68 -16.75 -13.21 -3.95
CA ASN A 68 -16.04 -13.51 -2.72
C ASN A 68 -14.70 -12.77 -2.75
N VAL A 69 -14.52 -11.78 -1.89
CA VAL A 69 -13.28 -11.05 -1.68
C VAL A 69 -12.52 -11.75 -0.56
N VAL A 70 -11.36 -12.32 -0.88
CA VAL A 70 -10.67 -13.24 0.02
C VAL A 70 -9.24 -12.79 0.26
N GLY A 71 -8.88 -12.53 1.52
CA GLY A 71 -7.52 -12.19 1.93
C GLY A 71 -6.48 -13.23 1.52
N GLU A 72 -5.26 -12.79 1.20
CA GLU A 72 -4.11 -13.65 0.94
C GLU A 72 -2.80 -13.08 1.45
N HIS A 73 -1.87 -13.99 1.76
CA HIS A 73 -0.45 -13.69 1.65
C HIS A 73 0.03 -14.12 0.27
N HIS A 74 0.60 -13.18 -0.49
CA HIS A 74 0.98 -13.47 -1.88
C HIS A 74 1.99 -14.63 -2.00
N THR A 75 2.93 -14.76 -1.06
CA THR A 75 3.91 -15.88 -1.05
C THR A 75 3.23 -17.23 -0.91
N GLU A 76 2.30 -17.37 0.04
CA GLU A 76 1.50 -18.57 0.26
C GLU A 76 0.62 -18.88 -0.98
N SER A 77 -0.19 -17.91 -1.40
CA SER A 77 -1.14 -18.11 -2.50
C SER A 77 -0.46 -18.32 -3.86
N ASN A 78 0.77 -17.84 -4.07
CA ASN A 78 1.53 -18.17 -5.28
C ASN A 78 1.84 -19.67 -5.38
N ASN A 79 2.16 -20.33 -4.26
CA ASN A 79 2.53 -21.74 -4.24
C ASN A 79 1.34 -22.68 -4.45
N ARG A 80 0.14 -22.26 -4.08
CA ARG A 80 -1.11 -23.06 -4.17
C ARG A 80 -2.15 -22.47 -5.12
N ARG A 81 -1.74 -21.55 -5.99
CA ARG A 81 -2.64 -20.77 -6.85
C ARG A 81 -3.53 -21.64 -7.74
N SER A 82 -3.02 -22.77 -8.22
CA SER A 82 -3.79 -23.72 -9.02
C SER A 82 -4.92 -24.35 -8.19
N GLN A 83 -4.61 -24.81 -6.97
CA GLN A 83 -5.59 -25.41 -6.07
C GLN A 83 -6.65 -24.41 -5.64
N GLU A 84 -6.28 -23.17 -5.33
CA GLU A 84 -7.23 -22.11 -5.01
C GLU A 84 -8.19 -21.80 -6.18
N LYS A 85 -7.71 -21.89 -7.43
CA LYS A 85 -8.57 -21.75 -8.62
C LYS A 85 -9.53 -22.92 -8.77
N ASP A 86 -9.08 -24.14 -8.50
CA ASP A 86 -9.92 -25.34 -8.54
C ASP A 86 -11.02 -25.27 -7.47
N ILE A 87 -10.69 -24.84 -6.25
CA ILE A 87 -11.66 -24.58 -5.17
C ILE A 87 -12.63 -23.48 -5.58
N ALA A 88 -12.15 -22.33 -6.07
CA ALA A 88 -13.03 -21.25 -6.52
C ALA A 88 -14.00 -21.70 -7.62
N ALA A 89 -13.51 -22.49 -8.59
CA ALA A 89 -14.34 -23.04 -9.65
C ALA A 89 -15.38 -24.05 -9.14
N ARG A 90 -15.01 -24.88 -8.15
CA ARG A 90 -15.86 -25.91 -7.55
C ARG A 90 -16.93 -25.32 -6.63
N GLU A 91 -16.54 -24.42 -5.73
CA GLU A 91 -17.39 -23.91 -4.64
C GLU A 91 -18.24 -22.70 -5.06
N VAL A 92 -17.68 -21.82 -5.91
CA VAL A 92 -18.33 -20.55 -6.29
C VAL A 92 -18.77 -20.56 -7.75
N GLY A 93 -17.90 -21.09 -8.63
CA GLY A 93 -17.97 -20.88 -10.06
C GLY A 93 -17.48 -19.47 -10.47
N GLY A 94 -17.72 -19.10 -11.73
CA GLY A 94 -17.37 -17.77 -12.22
C GLY A 94 -15.87 -17.55 -12.42
N GLY A 95 -15.36 -16.38 -12.02
CA GLY A 95 -13.97 -16.00 -12.24
C GLY A 95 -13.06 -16.10 -11.01
N TYR A 96 -11.75 -16.04 -11.26
CA TYR A 96 -10.73 -15.94 -10.23
C TYR A 96 -9.78 -14.79 -10.59
N TRP A 97 -9.63 -13.82 -9.70
CA TRP A 97 -8.83 -12.62 -9.93
C TRP A 97 -7.83 -12.41 -8.80
N THR A 98 -6.62 -12.02 -9.18
CA THR A 98 -5.65 -11.39 -8.27
C THR A 98 -5.91 -9.89 -8.22
N GLU A 99 -5.36 -9.23 -7.21
CA GLU A 99 -5.42 -7.78 -6.98
C GLU A 99 -5.12 -6.95 -8.25
N ASP A 100 -4.05 -7.29 -8.97
CA ASP A 100 -3.61 -6.63 -10.20
C ASP A 100 -4.45 -6.99 -11.45
N LYS A 101 -5.40 -7.92 -11.34
CA LYS A 101 -6.23 -8.43 -12.45
C LYS A 101 -7.72 -8.17 -12.28
N PHE A 102 -8.17 -7.78 -11.09
CA PHE A 102 -9.55 -7.34 -10.92
C PHE A 102 -9.73 -5.98 -11.59
N ARG A 103 -10.79 -5.86 -12.38
CA ARG A 103 -11.09 -4.69 -13.20
C ARG A 103 -12.56 -4.34 -12.99
N ILE A 104 -12.84 -3.09 -12.67
CA ILE A 104 -14.20 -2.56 -12.54
C ILE A 104 -14.45 -1.54 -13.64
N ARG A 105 -15.73 -1.32 -13.99
CA ARG A 105 -16.08 -0.23 -14.89
C ARG A 105 -15.87 1.10 -14.18
N GLU A 106 -15.49 2.11 -14.95
CA GLU A 106 -15.70 3.49 -14.51
C GLU A 106 -17.22 3.67 -14.31
N THR A 107 -17.61 4.25 -13.18
CA THR A 107 -18.99 4.34 -12.71
C THR A 107 -19.97 4.60 -13.85
N LYS A 108 -20.78 3.59 -14.16
CA LYS A 108 -21.98 3.80 -14.97
C LYS A 108 -22.87 4.80 -14.27
N SER A 109 -23.54 5.66 -15.03
CA SER A 109 -24.62 6.44 -14.44
C SER A 109 -25.62 5.47 -13.79
N SER A 110 -26.25 5.84 -12.68
CA SER A 110 -27.18 4.97 -11.93
C SER A 110 -28.33 4.37 -12.78
N LYS A 111 -28.52 4.86 -14.01
CA LYS A 111 -29.50 4.38 -14.99
C LYS A 111 -28.99 3.26 -15.91
N GLU A 112 -27.69 2.97 -15.96
CA GLU A 112 -27.08 1.98 -16.87
C GLU A 112 -26.76 0.62 -16.22
N ASN A 113 -27.09 0.45 -14.94
CA ASN A 113 -26.82 -0.75 -14.12
C ASN A 113 -27.44 -2.06 -14.66
N ALA A 114 -28.25 -2.00 -15.73
CA ALA A 114 -28.89 -3.17 -16.33
C ALA A 114 -28.18 -3.74 -17.59
N VAL A 115 -27.14 -3.08 -18.12
CA VAL A 115 -26.47 -3.52 -19.36
C VAL A 115 -25.30 -4.45 -19.03
N LYS A 116 -25.35 -5.69 -19.55
CA LYS A 116 -24.30 -6.70 -19.43
C LYS A 116 -22.95 -6.20 -19.98
N ASP A 117 -21.87 -6.60 -19.32
CA ASP A 117 -20.48 -6.38 -19.72
C ASP A 117 -20.15 -6.75 -21.17
N THR A 118 -19.55 -5.79 -21.87
CA THR A 118 -18.89 -5.97 -23.16
C THR A 118 -17.38 -5.86 -22.99
N ALA A 119 -16.63 -6.35 -23.98
CA ALA A 119 -15.16 -6.29 -23.98
C ALA A 119 -14.64 -4.86 -24.26
N GLN A 120 -15.50 -3.95 -24.70
CA GLN A 120 -15.17 -2.58 -25.11
C GLN A 120 -15.36 -1.55 -24.00
N ASP A 121 -15.98 -1.94 -22.88
CA ASP A 121 -16.20 -1.05 -21.74
C ASP A 121 -14.85 -0.64 -21.12
N GLN A 122 -14.64 0.66 -20.90
CA GLN A 122 -13.46 1.15 -20.18
C GLN A 122 -13.46 0.60 -18.75
N ARG A 123 -12.33 0.03 -18.35
CA ARG A 123 -12.16 -0.57 -17.02
C ARG A 123 -10.93 -0.03 -16.33
N ILE A 124 -11.09 0.32 -15.07
CA ILE A 124 -10.00 0.68 -14.16
C ILE A 124 -9.66 -0.53 -13.27
N LEU A 125 -8.51 -0.50 -12.61
CA LEU A 125 -8.15 -1.54 -11.65
C LEU A 125 -9.04 -1.46 -10.42
N GLY A 126 -9.40 -2.61 -9.84
CA GLY A 126 -9.98 -2.63 -8.48
C GLY A 126 -8.94 -2.18 -7.42
N ASP A 127 -7.68 -2.46 -7.69
CA ASP A 127 -6.52 -1.95 -6.96
C ASP A 127 -5.85 -0.83 -7.76
N ALA A 128 -6.22 0.42 -7.47
CA ALA A 128 -5.89 1.56 -8.33
C ALA A 128 -4.38 1.75 -8.52
N LEU A 129 -3.93 1.87 -9.78
CA LEU A 129 -2.50 1.98 -10.11
C LEU A 129 -1.84 3.17 -9.42
N TYR A 130 -2.52 4.32 -9.37
CA TYR A 130 -1.94 5.53 -8.78
C TYR A 130 -1.59 5.36 -7.29
N LEU A 131 -2.38 4.58 -6.55
CA LEU A 131 -2.14 4.31 -5.14
C LEU A 131 -1.00 3.31 -4.96
N ARG A 132 -0.88 2.30 -5.84
CA ARG A 132 0.28 1.39 -5.84
C ARG A 132 1.59 2.11 -6.12
N ILE A 133 1.58 3.09 -7.03
CA ILE A 133 2.74 3.96 -7.30
C ILE A 133 3.10 4.73 -6.03
N ALA A 134 2.12 5.36 -5.39
CA ALA A 134 2.34 6.13 -4.17
C ALA A 134 2.89 5.26 -3.03
N GLU A 135 2.30 4.09 -2.80
CA GLU A 135 2.74 3.16 -1.77
C GLU A 135 4.15 2.64 -2.04
N SER A 136 4.48 2.30 -3.29
CA SER A 136 5.84 1.88 -3.66
C SER A 136 6.87 2.98 -3.39
N ILE A 137 6.56 4.24 -3.68
CA ILE A 137 7.45 5.36 -3.36
C ILE A 137 7.62 5.51 -1.84
N GLN A 138 6.54 5.38 -1.08
CA GLN A 138 6.59 5.46 0.38
C GLN A 138 7.38 4.31 1.02
N TYR A 139 7.31 3.10 0.47
CA TYR A 139 8.21 2.00 0.86
C TYR A 139 9.68 2.36 0.67
N VAL A 140 10.02 3.02 -0.44
CA VAL A 140 11.41 3.48 -0.67
C VAL A 140 11.79 4.57 0.32
N ASP A 141 10.89 5.51 0.63
CA ASP A 141 11.14 6.59 1.58
C ASP A 141 11.37 6.05 3.00
N ASP A 142 10.50 5.15 3.48
CA ASP A 142 10.64 4.46 4.78
C ASP A 142 12.02 3.76 4.86
N ALA A 143 12.34 2.92 3.88
CA ALA A 143 13.60 2.16 3.85
C ALA A 143 14.84 3.08 3.73
N LYS A 144 14.74 4.19 3.00
CA LYS A 144 15.80 5.20 2.89
C LYS A 144 16.02 5.90 4.23
N ASN A 145 14.96 6.31 4.93
CA ASN A 145 15.07 6.97 6.23
C ASN A 145 15.65 6.02 7.30
N GLU A 146 15.23 4.75 7.30
CA GLU A 146 15.82 3.71 8.16
C GLU A 146 17.30 3.48 7.85
N PHE A 147 17.68 3.47 6.57
CA PHE A 147 19.07 3.31 6.15
C PHE A 147 19.94 4.47 6.67
N GLU A 148 19.47 5.72 6.51
CA GLU A 148 20.20 6.92 6.96
C GLU A 148 20.32 6.95 8.50
N GLN A 149 19.26 6.57 9.21
CA GLN A 149 19.27 6.48 10.67
C GLN A 149 20.27 5.42 11.14
N GLY A 150 20.19 4.21 10.59
CA GLY A 150 21.12 3.13 10.88
C GLY A 150 22.55 3.59 10.63
N TRP A 151 22.85 4.06 9.41
CA TRP A 151 24.18 4.53 9.05
C TRP A 151 24.73 5.60 10.02
N THR A 152 23.92 6.58 10.38
CA THR A 152 24.32 7.68 11.28
C THR A 152 24.60 7.18 12.69
N GLN A 153 23.71 6.34 13.23
CA GLN A 153 23.90 5.73 14.54
C GLN A 153 25.23 4.99 14.61
N TRP A 154 25.57 4.25 13.55
CA TRP A 154 26.75 3.40 13.55
C TRP A 154 28.05 4.11 13.28
N THR A 155 28.07 5.10 12.38
CA THR A 155 29.26 5.92 12.12
C THR A 155 29.67 6.78 13.32
N SER A 156 28.78 6.97 14.29
CA SER A 156 29.10 7.59 15.58
C SER A 156 29.80 6.65 16.59
N GLN A 157 29.81 5.34 16.34
CA GLN A 157 30.34 4.31 17.23
C GLN A 157 31.65 3.70 16.72
N LYS A 158 32.49 3.22 17.64
CA LYS A 158 33.69 2.42 17.28
C LYS A 158 33.32 0.95 17.23
N LEU A 159 33.01 0.45 16.03
CA LEU A 159 32.59 -0.94 15.83
C LEU A 159 33.76 -1.90 15.65
N SER A 160 33.56 -3.12 16.15
CA SER A 160 34.41 -4.27 15.84
C SER A 160 34.20 -4.75 14.40
N GLY A 161 35.10 -5.62 13.92
CA GLY A 161 34.97 -6.19 12.56
C GLY A 161 33.69 -7.00 12.35
N GLU A 162 33.26 -7.76 13.35
CA GLU A 162 32.03 -8.56 13.31
C GLU A 162 30.78 -7.67 13.24
N GLN A 163 30.70 -6.65 14.09
CA GLN A 163 29.62 -5.67 14.07
C GLN A 163 29.50 -4.93 12.72
N LEU A 164 30.61 -4.72 12.01
CA LEU A 164 30.59 -4.11 10.67
C LEU A 164 30.05 -5.06 9.60
N ILE A 165 30.19 -6.37 9.78
CA ILE A 165 29.63 -7.38 8.87
C ILE A 165 28.12 -7.44 9.06
N ASP A 166 27.66 -7.57 10.31
CA ASP A 166 26.23 -7.63 10.65
C ASP A 166 25.51 -6.37 10.15
N LEU A 167 26.09 -5.20 10.42
CA LEU A 167 25.56 -3.94 9.93
C LEU A 167 25.48 -3.88 8.41
N LYS A 168 26.51 -4.37 7.70
CA LYS A 168 26.47 -4.39 6.24
C LYS A 168 25.33 -5.29 5.74
N ALA A 169 25.05 -6.40 6.42
CA ALA A 169 23.92 -7.27 6.08
C ALA A 169 22.57 -6.59 6.35
N GLU A 170 22.41 -5.93 7.50
CA GLU A 170 21.19 -5.16 7.84
C GLU A 170 20.93 -4.04 6.83
N LEU A 171 21.93 -3.19 6.54
CA LEU A 171 21.76 -2.11 5.56
C LEU A 171 21.55 -2.64 4.13
N GLN A 172 22.06 -3.84 3.82
CA GLN A 172 21.84 -4.47 2.53
C GLN A 172 20.37 -4.84 2.32
N THR A 173 19.62 -5.24 3.37
CA THR A 173 18.19 -5.55 3.23
C THR A 173 17.40 -4.29 2.89
N LEU A 174 17.70 -3.16 3.54
CA LEU A 174 17.09 -1.86 3.23
C LEU A 174 17.38 -1.41 1.80
N LEU A 175 18.62 -1.59 1.31
CA LEU A 175 18.94 -1.32 -0.10
C LEU A 175 18.17 -2.24 -1.06
N VAL A 176 17.94 -3.51 -0.71
CA VAL A 176 17.11 -4.40 -1.53
C VAL A 176 15.67 -3.90 -1.59
N THR A 177 15.14 -3.40 -0.48
CA THR A 177 13.81 -2.78 -0.42
C THR A 177 13.73 -1.54 -1.31
N CYS A 178 14.68 -0.59 -1.16
CA CYS A 178 14.78 0.60 -2.02
C CYS A 178 14.84 0.21 -3.51
N LYS A 179 15.65 -0.79 -3.86
CA LYS A 179 15.76 -1.29 -5.23
C LYS A 179 14.41 -1.77 -5.76
N THR A 180 13.80 -2.70 -5.04
CA THR A 180 12.59 -3.42 -5.45
C THR A 180 11.46 -2.43 -5.70
N HIS A 181 11.25 -1.51 -4.77
CA HIS A 181 10.14 -0.56 -4.86
C HIS A 181 10.42 0.63 -5.78
N THR A 182 11.68 1.03 -5.98
CA THR A 182 12.01 2.04 -7.02
C THR A 182 11.71 1.49 -8.42
N LEU A 183 12.11 0.24 -8.69
CA LEU A 183 11.84 -0.43 -9.96
C LEU A 183 10.34 -0.65 -10.18
N GLU A 184 9.62 -1.09 -9.14
CA GLU A 184 8.18 -1.28 -9.21
C GLU A 184 7.45 0.04 -9.43
N ALA A 185 7.79 1.11 -8.72
CA ALA A 185 7.22 2.43 -8.92
C ALA A 185 7.42 2.91 -10.37
N ASN A 186 8.62 2.73 -10.94
CA ASN A 186 8.90 3.12 -12.32
C ASN A 186 8.07 2.32 -13.32
N ARG A 187 8.02 0.99 -13.15
CA ARG A 187 7.20 0.09 -13.98
C ARG A 187 5.71 0.46 -13.92
N LEU A 188 5.19 0.74 -12.72
CA LEU A 188 3.79 1.11 -12.51
C LEU A 188 3.48 2.50 -13.10
N ALA A 189 4.39 3.47 -12.95
CA ALA A 189 4.22 4.81 -13.52
C ALA A 189 4.20 4.77 -15.05
N GLU A 190 5.05 3.96 -15.67
CA GLU A 190 5.02 3.71 -17.13
C GLU A 190 3.69 3.05 -17.53
N ALA A 191 3.27 2.00 -16.81
CA ALA A 191 2.00 1.32 -17.08
C ALA A 191 0.79 2.27 -16.95
N TYR A 192 0.83 3.18 -15.98
CA TYR A 192 -0.22 4.19 -15.78
C TYR A 192 -0.39 5.09 -17.01
N MET A 193 0.69 5.51 -17.67
CA MET A 193 0.61 6.38 -18.86
C MET A 193 -0.18 5.77 -20.02
N HIS A 194 -0.32 4.45 -20.04
CA HIS A 194 -1.06 3.69 -21.05
C HIS A 194 -2.36 3.07 -20.51
N ASN A 195 -2.66 3.27 -19.23
CA ASN A 195 -3.85 2.73 -18.58
C ASN A 195 -5.06 3.66 -18.78
N GLU A 196 -6.28 3.11 -18.70
CA GLU A 196 -7.51 3.90 -18.75
C GLU A 196 -7.61 4.90 -17.57
N GLU A 197 -7.04 4.57 -16.39
CA GLU A 197 -6.93 5.49 -15.24
C GLU A 197 -6.34 6.86 -15.62
N PHE A 198 -5.40 6.91 -16.57
CA PHE A 198 -4.82 8.17 -17.05
C PHE A 198 -5.85 9.15 -17.59
N LYS A 199 -6.92 8.63 -18.23
CA LYS A 199 -7.98 9.42 -18.87
C LYS A 199 -9.12 9.73 -17.92
N THR A 200 -9.37 8.84 -16.97
CA THR A 200 -10.58 8.83 -16.13
C THR A 200 -10.38 9.49 -14.78
N LEU A 201 -9.17 9.43 -14.22
CA LEU A 201 -8.88 10.04 -12.93
C LEU A 201 -8.84 11.58 -12.99
N PRO A 202 -9.09 12.25 -11.84
CA PRO A 202 -8.99 13.70 -11.76
C PRO A 202 -7.65 14.23 -12.28
N LYS A 203 -7.69 15.32 -13.04
CA LYS A 203 -6.49 15.93 -13.67
C LYS A 203 -5.35 16.19 -12.68
N PHE A 204 -5.65 16.47 -11.40
CA PHE A 204 -4.63 16.72 -10.38
C PHE A 204 -3.81 15.45 -10.06
N VAL A 205 -4.46 14.27 -10.02
CA VAL A 205 -3.83 12.96 -9.78
C VAL A 205 -2.87 12.65 -10.94
N THR A 206 -3.39 12.71 -12.17
CA THR A 206 -2.58 12.51 -13.38
C THR A 206 -1.41 13.50 -13.45
N ALA A 207 -1.60 14.76 -13.05
CA ALA A 207 -0.51 15.73 -12.99
C ALA A 207 0.59 15.34 -12.01
N GLN A 208 0.28 14.77 -10.84
CA GLN A 208 1.31 14.29 -9.91
C GLN A 208 2.07 13.08 -10.48
N ILE A 209 1.35 12.13 -11.08
CA ILE A 209 1.98 10.91 -11.64
C ILE A 209 2.87 11.26 -12.83
N ILE A 210 2.52 12.26 -13.64
CA ILE A 210 3.42 12.77 -14.70
C ILE A 210 4.73 13.30 -14.11
N GLN A 211 4.72 13.96 -12.95
CA GLN A 211 5.97 14.40 -12.31
C GLN A 211 6.77 13.21 -11.78
N ILE A 212 6.10 12.25 -11.16
CA ILE A 212 6.70 10.99 -10.68
C ILE A 212 7.38 10.23 -11.83
N HIS A 213 6.66 10.01 -12.93
CA HIS A 213 7.14 9.31 -14.13
C HIS A 213 8.38 9.97 -14.75
N LYS A 214 8.45 11.31 -14.74
CA LYS A 214 9.63 12.04 -15.23
C LYS A 214 10.87 11.86 -14.35
N LEU A 215 10.70 11.74 -13.04
CA LEU A 215 11.79 11.71 -12.06
C LEU A 215 12.31 10.29 -11.79
N LEU A 216 11.46 9.27 -11.88
CA LEU A 216 11.81 7.89 -11.56
C LEU A 216 12.98 7.32 -12.38
N PRO A 217 13.08 7.51 -13.71
CA PRO A 217 14.19 6.93 -14.49
C PRO A 217 15.58 7.39 -14.05
N GLU A 218 15.77 8.68 -13.76
CA GLU A 218 17.07 9.18 -13.27
C GLU A 218 17.32 8.74 -11.83
N THR A 219 16.28 8.66 -11.01
CA THR A 219 16.36 8.17 -9.62
C THR A 219 16.77 6.70 -9.56
N GLU A 220 16.17 5.86 -10.41
CA GLU A 220 16.54 4.45 -10.59
C GLU A 220 18.00 4.31 -11.02
N LYS A 221 18.43 5.08 -12.03
CA LYS A 221 19.81 5.06 -12.52
C LYS A 221 20.82 5.44 -11.43
N LEU A 222 20.54 6.49 -10.65
CA LEU A 222 21.36 6.87 -9.49
C LEU A 222 21.45 5.72 -8.47
N PHE A 223 20.31 5.10 -8.17
CA PHE A 223 20.26 3.97 -7.25
C PHE A 223 21.08 2.77 -7.73
N LEU A 224 21.03 2.43 -9.01
CA LEU A 224 21.84 1.34 -9.57
C LEU A 224 23.35 1.60 -9.43
N ILE A 225 23.80 2.85 -9.58
CA ILE A 225 25.20 3.23 -9.33
C ILE A 225 25.57 3.02 -7.85
N LEU A 226 24.67 3.36 -6.92
CA LEU A 226 24.87 3.14 -5.48
C LEU A 226 24.99 1.65 -5.15
N VAL A 227 24.11 0.81 -5.72
CA VAL A 227 24.16 -0.65 -5.52
C VAL A 227 25.48 -1.25 -6.02
N GLU A 228 25.95 -0.82 -7.19
CA GLU A 228 27.24 -1.31 -7.71
C GLU A 228 28.43 -0.84 -6.86
N THR A 229 28.34 0.37 -6.30
CA THR A 229 29.35 0.88 -5.36
C THR A 229 29.34 0.06 -4.05
N TRP A 230 28.16 -0.21 -3.50
CA TRP A 230 27.96 -0.98 -2.27
C TRP A 230 28.51 -2.41 -2.35
N LYS A 231 28.29 -3.09 -3.49
CA LYS A 231 28.81 -4.45 -3.73
C LYS A 231 30.33 -4.50 -3.77
N LYS A 232 30.98 -3.50 -4.36
CA LYS A 232 32.42 -3.49 -4.63
C LYS A 232 33.28 -3.19 -3.41
N HIS A 233 32.74 -2.51 -2.40
CA HIS A 233 33.51 -1.97 -1.29
C HIS A 233 33.14 -2.61 0.04
N SER A 234 34.10 -2.74 0.96
CA SER A 234 33.81 -3.07 2.36
C SER A 234 33.07 -1.91 3.04
N LEU A 235 32.45 -2.15 4.20
CA LEU A 235 31.78 -1.07 4.92
C LEU A 235 32.76 0.04 5.36
N GLN A 236 34.00 -0.31 5.73
CA GLN A 236 35.02 0.70 6.05
C GLN A 236 35.37 1.56 4.84
N GLN A 237 35.50 0.96 3.66
CA GLN A 237 35.75 1.69 2.42
C GLN A 237 34.57 2.61 2.08
N LEU A 238 33.32 2.12 2.20
CA LEU A 238 32.13 2.94 1.96
C LEU A 238 32.04 4.15 2.91
N ILE A 239 32.42 3.96 4.18
CA ILE A 239 32.51 5.07 5.15
C ILE A 239 33.58 6.08 4.72
N PHE A 240 34.77 5.60 4.37
CA PHE A 240 35.89 6.44 3.93
C PHE A 240 35.55 7.22 2.64
N ASP A 241 34.91 6.56 1.68
CA ASP A 241 34.49 7.10 0.39
C ASP A 241 33.26 8.00 0.49
N ARG A 242 32.75 8.23 1.70
CA ARG A 242 31.57 9.07 1.99
C ARG A 242 30.35 8.60 1.18
N PHE A 243 30.11 7.29 1.12
CA PHE A 243 28.97 6.68 0.41
C PHE A 243 27.64 7.38 0.73
N LEU A 244 27.46 7.79 1.99
CA LEU A 244 26.27 8.51 2.43
C LEU A 244 26.02 9.82 1.65
N ASN A 245 27.06 10.53 1.20
CA ASN A 245 26.87 11.72 0.37
C ASN A 245 26.21 11.38 -0.98
N SER A 246 26.63 10.28 -1.60
CA SER A 246 25.99 9.79 -2.83
C SER A 246 24.59 9.25 -2.56
N PHE A 247 24.40 8.58 -1.42
CA PHE A 247 23.09 8.10 -0.98
C PHE A 247 22.11 9.26 -0.74
N HIS A 248 22.55 10.38 -0.15
CA HIS A 248 21.71 11.56 0.05
C HIS A 248 21.24 12.21 -1.25
N VAL A 249 21.99 12.10 -2.35
CA VAL A 249 21.52 12.57 -3.67
C VAL A 249 20.32 11.74 -4.13
N PHE A 250 20.41 10.41 -3.99
CA PHE A 250 19.26 9.52 -4.21
C PHE A 250 18.12 9.84 -3.24
N GLY A 251 18.42 9.98 -1.95
CA GLY A 251 17.44 10.31 -0.91
C GLY A 251 16.68 11.60 -1.20
N SER A 252 17.36 12.64 -1.69
CA SER A 252 16.72 13.91 -2.08
C SER A 252 15.72 13.74 -3.23
N ASN A 253 16.00 12.87 -4.20
CA ASN A 253 15.04 12.55 -5.26
C ASN A 253 13.83 11.79 -4.69
N ILE A 254 14.07 10.86 -3.76
CA ILE A 254 12.99 10.13 -3.07
C ILE A 254 12.11 11.08 -2.26
N ASP A 255 12.66 12.08 -1.57
CA ASP A 255 11.88 13.07 -0.83
C ASP A 255 10.92 13.83 -1.75
N VAL A 256 11.39 14.21 -2.95
CA VAL A 256 10.57 14.89 -3.96
C VAL A 256 9.48 13.95 -4.51
N LEU A 257 9.82 12.69 -4.79
CA LEU A 257 8.86 11.68 -5.22
C LEU A 257 7.80 11.44 -4.14
N ASN A 258 8.21 11.33 -2.87
CA ASN A 258 7.31 11.10 -1.74
C ASN A 258 6.37 12.30 -1.52
N MET A 259 6.83 13.53 -1.73
CA MET A 259 5.96 14.72 -1.74
C MET A 259 4.82 14.59 -2.77
N TYR A 260 5.09 14.03 -3.96
CA TYR A 260 4.05 13.79 -4.98
C TYR A 260 3.15 12.61 -4.61
N ALA A 261 3.73 11.51 -4.12
CA ALA A 261 3.00 10.35 -3.63
C ALA A 261 2.01 10.74 -2.51
N ALA A 262 2.46 11.57 -1.57
CA ALA A 262 1.66 11.96 -0.43
C ALA A 262 0.41 12.78 -0.80
N LYS A 263 0.44 13.49 -1.93
CA LYS A 263 -0.71 14.23 -2.46
C LYS A 263 -1.81 13.35 -3.05
N ILE A 264 -1.49 12.09 -3.40
CA ILE A 264 -2.43 11.16 -4.04
C ILE A 264 -2.75 9.95 -3.17
N GLY A 265 -1.83 9.50 -2.31
CA GLY A 265 -2.00 8.35 -1.43
C GLY A 265 -2.27 8.69 0.04
N GLY A 266 -1.88 9.87 0.52
CA GLY A 266 -1.94 10.23 1.94
C GLY A 266 -0.54 10.43 2.54
N ALA A 267 -0.47 10.90 3.78
CA ALA A 267 0.80 11.39 4.36
C ALA A 267 1.82 10.29 4.66
N SER A 268 1.38 9.03 4.73
CA SER A 268 2.20 7.88 5.10
C SER A 268 1.84 6.64 4.29
N ARG A 269 2.69 5.61 4.35
CA ARG A 269 2.41 4.29 3.77
C ARG A 269 1.12 3.67 4.31
N THR A 270 0.88 3.81 5.62
CA THR A 270 -0.36 3.33 6.26
C THR A 270 -1.59 4.04 5.71
N ASP A 271 -1.55 5.37 5.53
CA ASP A 271 -2.67 6.12 4.95
C ASP A 271 -2.97 5.66 3.51
N THR A 272 -1.92 5.47 2.71
CA THR A 272 -2.06 4.97 1.34
C THR A 272 -2.63 3.56 1.30
N SER A 273 -2.16 2.66 2.17
CA SER A 273 -2.67 1.29 2.26
C SER A 273 -4.15 1.25 2.66
N LYS A 274 -4.59 2.11 3.58
CA LYS A 274 -6.01 2.28 3.93
C LYS A 274 -6.82 2.80 2.75
N LEU A 275 -6.32 3.82 2.05
CA LEU A 275 -6.98 4.35 0.86
C LEU A 275 -7.11 3.29 -0.26
N ARG A 276 -6.09 2.43 -0.44
CA ARG A 276 -6.17 1.27 -1.35
C ARG A 276 -7.28 0.31 -0.92
N SER A 277 -7.35 -0.01 0.37
CA SER A 277 -8.38 -0.89 0.93
C SER A 277 -9.79 -0.33 0.69
N TYR A 278 -9.97 0.98 0.88
CA TYR A 278 -11.21 1.68 0.59
C TYR A 278 -11.60 1.60 -0.91
N GLU A 279 -10.67 1.84 -1.82
CA GLU A 279 -10.92 1.69 -3.26
C GLU A 279 -11.26 0.24 -3.64
N MET A 280 -10.64 -0.75 -2.97
CA MET A 280 -10.96 -2.16 -3.18
C MET A 280 -12.36 -2.53 -2.67
N ASP A 281 -12.78 -2.03 -1.50
CA ASP A 281 -14.16 -2.23 -1.01
C ASP A 281 -15.18 -1.60 -1.96
N ASN A 282 -14.93 -0.38 -2.42
CA ASN A 282 -15.76 0.28 -3.43
C ASN A 282 -15.82 -0.58 -4.70
N ALA A 283 -14.67 -1.06 -5.19
CA ALA A 283 -14.60 -1.92 -6.36
C ALA A 283 -15.42 -3.20 -6.19
N ALA A 284 -15.33 -3.86 -5.04
CA ALA A 284 -16.10 -5.06 -4.72
C ALA A 284 -17.61 -4.75 -4.65
N SER A 285 -17.97 -3.65 -3.99
CA SER A 285 -19.35 -3.17 -3.89
C SER A 285 -19.93 -2.82 -5.26
N PHE A 286 -19.16 -2.21 -6.16
CA PHE A 286 -19.60 -1.94 -7.54
C PHE A 286 -19.73 -3.21 -8.38
N ALA A 287 -18.86 -4.19 -8.15
CA ALA A 287 -18.80 -5.44 -8.89
C ALA A 287 -19.53 -6.61 -8.20
N HIS A 288 -20.49 -6.31 -7.33
CA HIS A 288 -21.21 -7.30 -6.53
C HIS A 288 -22.01 -8.31 -7.36
N ASP A 289 -22.33 -7.98 -8.60
CA ASP A 289 -23.00 -8.86 -9.58
C ASP A 289 -22.04 -9.86 -10.24
N ARG A 290 -20.72 -9.69 -10.06
CA ARG A 290 -19.73 -10.64 -10.54
C ARG A 290 -19.74 -11.88 -9.65
N ILE A 291 -19.60 -13.04 -10.27
CA ILE A 291 -19.51 -14.31 -9.57
C ILE A 291 -18.05 -14.77 -9.62
N GLY A 292 -17.48 -15.08 -8.46
CA GLY A 292 -16.12 -15.62 -8.39
C GLY A 292 -15.36 -15.24 -7.13
N VAL A 293 -14.04 -15.45 -7.18
CA VAL A 293 -13.12 -15.12 -6.08
C VAL A 293 -12.16 -14.01 -6.52
N TRP A 294 -12.11 -12.93 -5.76
CA TRP A 294 -11.11 -11.88 -5.88
C TRP A 294 -10.17 -11.93 -4.68
N LYS A 295 -8.90 -12.23 -4.94
CA LYS A 295 -7.85 -12.26 -3.92
C LYS A 295 -7.22 -10.88 -3.72
N ILE A 296 -7.17 -10.43 -2.47
CA ILE A 296 -6.54 -9.18 -2.03
C ILE A 296 -5.57 -9.45 -0.90
N GLY A 297 -4.56 -8.60 -0.70
CA GLY A 297 -3.65 -8.70 0.46
C GLY A 297 -4.39 -8.80 1.80
N PHE A 298 -3.85 -9.60 2.72
CA PHE A 298 -4.44 -9.84 4.05
C PHE A 298 -4.79 -8.55 4.80
N ASP A 299 -3.86 -7.59 4.86
CA ASP A 299 -4.03 -6.30 5.54
C ASP A 299 -5.23 -5.50 5.00
N HIS A 300 -5.58 -5.67 3.72
CA HIS A 300 -6.74 -4.99 3.14
C HIS A 300 -8.05 -5.52 3.72
N VAL A 301 -8.13 -6.81 4.07
CA VAL A 301 -9.33 -7.37 4.72
C VAL A 301 -9.53 -6.73 6.09
N GLU A 302 -8.47 -6.64 6.90
CA GLU A 302 -8.53 -6.02 8.23
C GLU A 302 -8.97 -4.55 8.13
N HIS A 303 -8.37 -3.76 7.23
CA HIS A 303 -8.79 -2.37 7.01
C HIS A 303 -10.27 -2.24 6.62
N ILE A 304 -10.75 -3.12 5.73
CA ILE A 304 -12.14 -3.13 5.25
C ILE A 304 -13.11 -3.59 6.36
N GLU A 305 -12.69 -4.47 7.26
CA GLU A 305 -13.47 -4.90 8.42
C GLU A 305 -13.54 -3.80 9.50
N GLU A 306 -12.41 -3.17 9.83
CA GLU A 306 -12.33 -2.17 10.90
C GLU A 306 -13.05 -0.87 10.54
N GLU A 307 -12.85 -0.36 9.33
CA GLU A 307 -13.30 0.98 8.97
C GLU A 307 -14.73 1.00 8.40
N MET A 308 -15.22 -0.13 7.89
CA MET A 308 -16.45 -0.19 7.09
C MET A 308 -17.58 -1.01 7.75
N GLN A 309 -17.45 -1.34 9.04
CA GLN A 309 -18.51 -1.90 9.88
C GLN A 309 -19.75 -0.99 10.01
N GLN A 310 -19.70 0.26 9.54
CA GLN A 310 -20.81 1.20 9.66
C GLN A 310 -21.94 0.98 8.64
N SER A 311 -21.75 0.12 7.63
CA SER A 311 -22.81 -0.24 6.68
C SER A 311 -23.18 -1.72 6.80
N ASP A 312 -24.35 -1.99 7.38
CA ASP A 312 -24.82 -3.35 7.73
C ASP A 312 -25.04 -4.30 6.53
N THR A 313 -24.83 -3.85 5.28
CA THR A 313 -25.09 -4.69 4.10
C THR A 313 -24.01 -4.50 3.02
N LYS A 314 -22.96 -5.33 3.09
CA LYS A 314 -22.07 -5.57 1.95
C LYS A 314 -22.78 -6.47 0.94
N ASN A 315 -22.68 -6.12 -0.34
CA ASN A 315 -23.27 -6.91 -1.43
C ASN A 315 -22.34 -8.03 -1.93
N TYR A 316 -21.19 -8.20 -1.30
CA TYR A 316 -20.19 -9.21 -1.58
C TYR A 316 -19.78 -9.92 -0.28
N VAL A 317 -19.16 -11.09 -0.40
CA VAL A 317 -18.65 -11.87 0.74
C VAL A 317 -17.22 -11.47 1.00
N LEU A 318 -16.90 -10.95 2.18
CA LEU A 318 -15.53 -10.71 2.61
C LEU A 318 -15.09 -11.88 3.49
N ILE A 319 -13.94 -12.49 3.21
CA ILE A 319 -13.41 -13.63 3.95
C ILE A 319 -11.93 -13.36 4.23
N ASN A 320 -11.50 -13.45 5.48
CA ASN A 320 -10.08 -13.32 5.78
C ASN A 320 -9.31 -14.59 5.40
N ARG A 321 -7.97 -14.48 5.41
CA ARG A 321 -7.09 -15.59 5.02
C ARG A 321 -7.31 -16.84 5.88
N ASP A 322 -7.41 -16.66 7.20
CA ASP A 322 -7.42 -17.76 8.15
C ASP A 322 -8.74 -18.52 8.10
N GLU A 323 -9.86 -17.82 7.90
CA GLU A 323 -11.17 -18.41 7.63
C GLU A 323 -11.16 -19.25 6.36
N PHE A 324 -10.62 -18.70 5.27
CA PHE A 324 -10.50 -19.43 4.01
C PHE A 324 -9.64 -20.68 4.17
N ASN A 325 -8.49 -20.56 4.83
CA ASN A 325 -7.58 -21.68 5.05
C ASN A 325 -8.18 -22.78 5.93
N HIS A 326 -8.90 -22.38 6.99
CA HIS A 326 -9.54 -23.33 7.88
C HIS A 326 -10.65 -24.11 7.18
N GLU A 327 -11.48 -23.43 6.38
CA GLU A 327 -12.56 -24.09 5.66
C GLU A 327 -12.01 -25.09 4.64
N TYR A 328 -10.91 -24.75 3.96
CA TYR A 328 -10.29 -25.59 2.94
C TYR A 328 -8.99 -26.24 3.41
N LYS A 329 -9.09 -27.13 4.42
CA LYS A 329 -7.96 -27.89 4.99
C LYS A 329 -7.12 -28.67 3.97
N GLU A 330 -7.67 -28.95 2.79
CA GLU A 330 -6.93 -29.56 1.68
C GLU A 330 -5.80 -28.68 1.13
N LEU A 331 -5.85 -27.37 1.40
CA LEU A 331 -4.80 -26.44 1.07
C LEU A 331 -3.67 -26.49 2.10
N PRO A 332 -2.41 -26.61 1.65
CA PRO A 332 -1.30 -26.43 2.54
C PRO A 332 -1.26 -24.98 3.04
N ILE A 333 -0.74 -24.80 4.25
CA ILE A 333 -0.53 -23.50 4.91
C ILE A 333 0.96 -23.20 5.03
N LEU A 334 1.31 -21.92 5.07
CA LEU A 334 2.68 -21.48 5.28
C LEU A 334 3.01 -21.47 6.79
N VAL A 335 4.01 -22.28 7.20
CA VAL A 335 4.55 -22.34 8.56
C VAL A 335 6.06 -22.17 8.46
N GLU A 336 6.61 -21.11 9.05
CA GLU A 336 8.06 -20.84 9.03
C GLU A 336 8.67 -20.93 7.62
N ASP A 337 8.04 -20.29 6.63
CA ASP A 337 8.41 -20.30 5.21
C ASP A 337 8.30 -21.66 4.48
N HIS A 338 7.71 -22.68 5.12
CA HIS A 338 7.46 -23.98 4.54
C HIS A 338 5.95 -24.26 4.36
N MET A 339 5.57 -24.83 3.22
CA MET A 339 4.20 -25.27 2.98
C MET A 339 3.97 -26.62 3.67
N VAL A 340 3.02 -26.67 4.59
CA VAL A 340 2.68 -27.89 5.35
C VAL A 340 1.21 -28.23 5.10
N LYS A 341 0.90 -29.51 4.89
CA LYS A 341 -0.50 -29.95 4.83
C LYS A 341 -1.15 -29.74 6.20
N GLN A 342 -2.38 -29.24 6.22
CA GLN A 342 -3.13 -29.18 7.47
C GLN A 342 -3.46 -30.61 7.89
N GLU A 343 -3.04 -31.00 9.10
CA GLU A 343 -3.47 -32.26 9.71
C GLU A 343 -4.94 -32.11 10.13
N GLU A 344 -5.76 -33.14 9.89
CA GLU A 344 -7.22 -33.08 10.08
C GLU A 344 -7.67 -32.97 11.54
#